data_AF-A0A0F9A329-F1
#
_entry.id   AF-A0A0F9A329-F1
#
_cell.length_a   1.000
_cell.length_b   1.000
_cell.length_c   1.000
_cell.angle_alpha   90.00
_cell.angle_beta   90.00
_cell.angle_gamma   90.00
#
_symmetry.space_group_name_H-M   'P 1'
#
loop_
_entity.id
_entity.type
_entity.pdbx_description
1 polymer ?
#
loop_
_entity_poly.entity_id
_entity_poly.type
_entity_poly.pdbx_seq_one_letter_code
_entity_poly.pdbx_strand_id
1 'polypeptide(L)'
;GWRKKSSMTQTVNVIPVELTELRSASTSNGGTALTTTLGLISIPLGADYISITPRNFSADCKAAGVLLNPYLSIFHTQNAGQDTTDLSDEMQDGDATSVEFVTFAITGTGYMYVGARVPFLGVQVGLGTNKNATASVLTVNYWKPGGWTDISDNDGTITGTESMSQSGDVVWTIPTTWQKTSLSAIGDTLPASCNKYEERYWTRWEWSAALDTVAVNTMRTINRSTTYAEYIEGQAVELKLSDREISCVQAITGAGTANLIVNVGSLIGSEFE
;
A
#
# COMPACT_ATOMS: atom_id res chain seq x y z
N GLY A 1 -54.35 -28.18 -32.13
CA GLY A 1 -53.22 -27.35 -32.57
C GLY A 1 -52.11 -27.41 -31.53
N TRP A 2 -50.96 -27.99 -31.87
CA TRP A 2 -49.78 -28.05 -31.01
C TRP A 2 -48.92 -26.79 -31.23
N ARG A 3 -48.70 -26.00 -30.17
CA ARG A 3 -47.75 -24.87 -30.21
C ARG A 3 -46.34 -25.41 -29.99
N LYS A 4 -45.46 -25.27 -30.99
CA LYS A 4 -44.01 -25.46 -30.83
C LYS A 4 -43.50 -24.44 -29.81
N LYS A 5 -42.97 -24.91 -28.68
CA LYS A 5 -42.16 -24.09 -27.76
C LYS A 5 -40.83 -23.79 -28.47
N SER A 6 -40.59 -22.51 -28.78
CA SER A 6 -39.29 -22.04 -29.24
C SER A 6 -38.31 -22.09 -28.08
N SER A 7 -37.31 -22.96 -28.19
CA SER A 7 -36.15 -22.99 -27.30
C SER A 7 -35.32 -21.73 -27.56
N MET A 8 -35.23 -20.81 -26.59
CA MET A 8 -34.26 -19.72 -26.66
C MET A 8 -32.88 -20.29 -26.31
N THR A 9 -32.02 -20.42 -27.32
CA THR A 9 -30.59 -20.70 -27.11
C THR A 9 -29.91 -19.39 -26.74
N GLN A 10 -29.55 -19.23 -25.48
CA GLN A 10 -28.70 -18.13 -25.03
C GLN A 10 -27.26 -18.48 -25.35
N THR A 11 -26.69 -17.83 -26.36
CA THR A 11 -25.26 -17.93 -26.65
C THR A 11 -24.52 -16.99 -25.70
N VAL A 12 -23.76 -17.54 -24.76
CA VAL A 12 -22.83 -16.76 -23.94
C VAL A 12 -21.51 -16.70 -24.70
N ASN A 13 -21.21 -15.55 -25.29
CA ASN A 13 -19.88 -15.28 -25.82
C ASN A 13 -18.97 -14.90 -24.65
N VAL A 14 -18.08 -15.82 -24.26
CA VAL A 14 -16.96 -15.51 -23.36
C VAL A 14 -15.85 -14.95 -24.23
N ILE A 15 -15.69 -13.63 -24.25
CA ILE A 15 -14.53 -12.99 -24.87
C ILE A 15 -13.40 -13.06 -23.83
N PRO A 16 -12.30 -13.78 -24.10
CA PRO A 16 -11.17 -13.81 -23.17
C PRO A 16 -10.60 -12.41 -23.00
N VAL A 17 -10.20 -12.08 -21.78
CA VAL A 17 -9.52 -10.81 -21.52
C VAL A 17 -8.17 -10.84 -22.25
N GLU A 18 -7.95 -9.86 -23.13
CA GLU A 18 -6.69 -9.77 -23.88
C GLU A 18 -5.69 -8.99 -23.02
N LEU A 19 -4.70 -9.71 -22.46
CA LEU A 19 -3.58 -9.13 -21.72
C LEU A 19 -2.42 -8.87 -22.70
N THR A 20 -1.84 -7.68 -22.65
CA THR A 20 -0.64 -7.33 -23.44
C THR A 20 0.65 -7.76 -22.75
N GLU A 21 0.64 -7.75 -21.43
CA GLU A 21 1.77 -8.18 -20.61
C GLU A 21 1.29 -9.06 -19.45
N LEU A 22 2.10 -10.06 -19.09
CA LEU A 22 1.94 -10.86 -17.88
C LEU A 22 3.26 -10.89 -17.11
N ARG A 23 3.21 -10.49 -15.83
CA ARG A 23 4.38 -10.40 -14.95
C ARG A 23 4.11 -11.11 -13.63
N SER A 24 5.17 -11.56 -12.97
CA SER A 24 5.11 -11.99 -11.57
C SER A 24 5.28 -10.77 -10.67
N ALA A 25 4.37 -10.59 -9.71
CA ALA A 25 4.53 -9.66 -8.60
C ALA A 25 5.15 -10.33 -7.36
N SER A 26 5.13 -11.66 -7.30
CA SER A 26 5.75 -12.42 -6.21
C SER A 26 7.26 -12.18 -6.12
N THR A 27 7.76 -12.19 -4.89
CA THR A 27 9.17 -11.91 -4.53
C THR A 27 10.14 -13.05 -4.84
N SER A 28 9.67 -14.20 -5.30
CA SER A 28 10.52 -15.36 -5.65
C SER A 28 9.85 -16.30 -6.63
N ASN A 29 10.67 -17.11 -7.32
CA ASN A 29 10.21 -18.20 -8.17
C ASN A 29 9.44 -19.22 -7.32
N GLY A 30 8.15 -19.39 -7.62
CA GLY A 30 7.26 -20.27 -6.87
C GLY A 30 6.32 -19.57 -5.89
N GLY A 31 6.44 -18.24 -5.74
CA GLY A 31 5.56 -17.41 -4.93
C GLY A 31 6.21 -16.93 -3.64
N THR A 32 5.74 -15.80 -3.12
CA THR A 32 6.19 -15.21 -1.86
C THR A 32 5.88 -16.15 -0.70
N ALA A 33 6.88 -16.44 0.13
CA ALA A 33 6.68 -17.27 1.31
C ALA A 33 5.75 -16.57 2.31
N LEU A 34 4.76 -17.31 2.80
CA LEU A 34 3.80 -16.87 3.80
C LEU A 34 4.04 -17.62 5.11
N THR A 35 3.89 -16.88 6.21
CA THR A 35 3.88 -17.40 7.58
C THR A 35 2.76 -16.71 8.36
N THR A 36 2.73 -16.89 9.68
CA THR A 36 1.87 -16.10 10.58
C THR A 36 2.26 -14.63 10.67
N THR A 37 3.41 -14.25 10.11
CA THR A 37 3.85 -12.85 9.98
C THR A 37 3.32 -12.25 8.68
N LEU A 38 2.96 -10.98 8.75
CA LEU A 38 2.44 -10.22 7.62
C LEU A 38 3.41 -10.19 6.44
N GLY A 39 2.95 -10.71 5.30
CA GLY A 39 3.58 -10.50 4.00
C GLY A 39 2.89 -9.36 3.25
N LEU A 40 3.68 -8.46 2.66
CA LEU A 40 3.20 -7.45 1.70
C LEU A 40 3.90 -7.66 0.36
N ILE A 41 3.10 -7.84 -0.70
CA ILE A 41 3.55 -8.11 -2.07
C ILE A 41 3.09 -6.93 -2.92
N SER A 42 4.03 -6.11 -3.38
CA SER A 42 3.71 -4.94 -4.19
C SER A 42 3.09 -5.35 -5.53
N ILE A 43 2.11 -4.60 -5.99
CA ILE A 43 1.55 -4.74 -7.32
C ILE A 43 2.31 -3.74 -8.21
N PRO A 44 3.05 -4.21 -9.22
CA PRO A 44 3.76 -3.33 -10.14
C PRO A 44 2.82 -2.30 -10.77
N LEU A 45 3.33 -1.10 -11.00
CA LEU A 45 2.58 -0.05 -11.71
C LEU A 45 2.15 -0.52 -13.11
N GLY A 46 0.99 -0.02 -13.53
CA GLY A 46 0.36 -0.38 -14.80
C GLY A 46 -0.30 -1.75 -14.83
N ALA A 47 -0.50 -2.40 -13.67
CA ALA A 47 -1.28 -3.63 -13.58
C ALA A 47 -2.79 -3.34 -13.56
N ASP A 48 -3.51 -3.95 -14.50
CA ASP A 48 -4.98 -3.86 -14.64
C ASP A 48 -5.67 -5.16 -14.19
N TYR A 49 -4.89 -6.22 -14.02
CA TYR A 49 -5.33 -7.56 -13.68
C TYR A 49 -4.42 -8.16 -12.61
N ILE A 50 -5.01 -8.94 -11.71
CA ILE A 50 -4.29 -9.72 -10.73
C ILE A 50 -4.86 -11.14 -10.62
N SER A 51 -3.97 -12.12 -10.55
CA SER A 51 -4.28 -13.50 -10.17
C SER A 51 -3.52 -13.83 -8.89
N ILE A 52 -4.22 -14.39 -7.91
CA ILE A 52 -3.65 -14.78 -6.62
C ILE A 52 -3.93 -16.27 -6.41
N THR A 53 -2.87 -17.05 -6.16
CA THR A 53 -2.96 -18.51 -6.00
C THR A 53 -2.07 -18.98 -4.86
N PRO A 54 -2.63 -19.42 -3.72
CA PRO A 54 -1.89 -20.03 -2.62
C PRO A 54 -1.42 -21.44 -2.97
N ARG A 55 -0.19 -21.82 -2.58
CA ARG A 55 0.45 -23.11 -2.92
C ARG A 55 1.35 -23.59 -1.79
N ASN A 56 1.74 -24.87 -1.83
CA ASN A 56 2.75 -25.49 -0.96
C ASN A 56 2.41 -25.36 0.54
N PHE A 57 1.19 -25.72 0.92
CA PHE A 57 0.80 -25.61 2.32
C PHE A 57 1.56 -26.64 3.16
N SER A 58 2.13 -26.19 4.28
CA SER A 58 2.60 -27.13 5.29
C SER A 58 1.43 -27.86 5.95
N ALA A 59 1.72 -28.94 6.68
CA ALA A 59 0.68 -29.76 7.31
C ALA A 59 -0.29 -28.96 8.21
N ASP A 60 0.20 -27.88 8.83
CA ASP A 60 -0.57 -27.03 9.74
C ASP A 60 -1.30 -25.88 9.02
N CYS A 61 -0.93 -25.57 7.78
CA CYS A 61 -1.57 -24.51 7.00
C CYS A 61 -2.85 -25.05 6.33
N LYS A 62 -3.99 -24.41 6.61
CA LYS A 62 -5.30 -24.80 6.04
C LYS A 62 -5.84 -23.80 5.02
N ALA A 63 -5.45 -22.53 5.15
CA ALA A 63 -5.82 -21.46 4.24
C ALA A 63 -4.73 -20.39 4.25
N ALA A 64 -4.59 -19.69 3.13
CA ALA A 64 -3.91 -18.41 3.07
C ALA A 64 -4.95 -17.30 3.22
N GLY A 65 -4.72 -16.40 4.16
CA GLY A 65 -5.48 -15.17 4.32
C GLY A 65 -4.92 -14.10 3.39
N VAL A 66 -5.79 -13.45 2.62
CA VAL A 66 -5.41 -12.40 1.67
C VAL A 66 -6.31 -11.16 1.80
N LEU A 67 -5.72 -9.98 1.68
CA LEU A 67 -6.40 -8.69 1.56
C LEU A 67 -5.73 -7.84 0.47
N LEU A 68 -6.50 -6.94 -0.15
CA LEU A 68 -6.00 -5.93 -1.08
C LEU A 68 -5.88 -4.59 -0.37
N ASN A 69 -4.71 -3.98 -0.43
CA ASN A 69 -4.42 -2.73 0.25
C ASN A 69 -4.56 -1.52 -0.67
N PRO A 70 -5.14 -0.41 -0.17
CA PRO A 70 -5.32 0.76 -1.00
C PRO A 70 -3.98 1.36 -1.41
N TYR A 71 -3.97 2.10 -2.51
CA TYR A 71 -2.83 2.88 -2.93
C TYR A 71 -2.67 4.16 -2.08
N LEU A 72 -1.44 4.45 -1.67
CA LEU A 72 -1.07 5.65 -0.92
C LEU A 72 -0.71 6.80 -1.86
N SER A 73 -1.21 7.99 -1.57
CA SER A 73 -0.54 9.22 -2.00
C SER A 73 0.48 9.61 -0.94
N ILE A 74 1.72 9.80 -1.36
CA ILE A 74 2.86 10.09 -0.47
C ILE A 74 3.53 11.36 -0.97
N PHE A 75 3.44 12.43 -0.18
CA PHE A 75 4.08 13.70 -0.49
C PHE A 75 5.08 14.05 0.59
N HIS A 76 6.33 14.27 0.21
CA HIS A 76 7.36 14.79 1.10
C HIS A 76 7.52 16.29 0.87
N THR A 77 7.57 17.06 1.94
CA THR A 77 7.66 18.53 1.86
C THR A 77 8.84 19.06 2.64
N GLN A 78 9.45 20.12 2.13
CA GLN A 78 10.55 20.85 2.74
C GLN A 78 10.28 22.35 2.70
N ASN A 79 11.09 23.13 3.42
CA ASN A 79 11.03 24.60 3.42
C ASN A 79 9.62 25.17 3.69
N ALA A 80 8.97 24.64 4.74
CA ALA A 80 7.61 24.98 5.15
C ALA A 80 6.55 24.75 4.05
N GLY A 81 6.71 23.68 3.27
CA GLY A 81 5.78 23.28 2.21
C GLY A 81 6.04 23.91 0.85
N GLN A 82 7.09 24.74 0.71
CA GLN A 82 7.43 25.37 -0.57
C GLN A 82 7.97 24.37 -1.59
N ASP A 83 8.74 23.39 -1.11
CA ASP A 83 9.23 22.30 -1.93
C ASP A 83 8.42 21.05 -1.62
N THR A 84 7.95 20.36 -2.66
CA THR A 84 7.19 19.12 -2.51
C THR A 84 7.59 18.13 -3.57
N THR A 85 7.87 16.92 -3.12
CA THR A 85 8.15 15.77 -3.96
C THR A 85 6.99 14.79 -3.82
N ASP A 86 6.43 14.39 -4.95
CA ASP A 86 5.50 13.26 -5.00
C ASP A 86 6.30 11.96 -5.08
N LEU A 87 6.06 11.08 -4.11
CA LEU A 87 6.73 9.80 -3.93
C LEU A 87 5.76 8.63 -4.09
N SER A 88 4.52 8.89 -4.50
CA SER A 88 3.45 7.90 -4.49
C SER A 88 3.80 6.68 -5.35
N ASP A 89 4.30 6.90 -6.57
CA ASP A 89 4.65 5.83 -7.50
C ASP A 89 5.93 5.10 -7.05
N GLU A 90 7.00 5.85 -6.80
CA GLU A 90 8.31 5.31 -6.42
C GLU A 90 8.29 4.47 -5.14
N MET A 91 7.46 4.81 -4.14
CA MET A 91 7.43 4.06 -2.88
C MET A 91 6.57 2.78 -2.94
N GLN A 92 5.90 2.50 -4.06
CA GLN A 92 4.90 1.44 -4.17
C GLN A 92 5.02 0.56 -5.42
N ASP A 93 5.92 0.86 -6.34
CA ASP A 93 6.07 0.13 -7.60
C ASP A 93 6.63 -1.30 -7.44
N GLY A 94 7.20 -1.61 -6.27
CA GLY A 94 7.72 -2.93 -5.95
C GLY A 94 9.11 -3.21 -6.49
N ASP A 95 9.83 -2.19 -6.93
CA ASP A 95 11.22 -2.33 -7.33
C ASP A 95 12.19 -2.26 -6.13
N ALA A 96 13.49 -2.24 -6.40
CA ALA A 96 14.54 -2.17 -5.37
C ALA A 96 15.17 -0.77 -5.25
N THR A 97 14.66 0.20 -5.99
CA THR A 97 15.16 1.56 -6.02
C THR A 97 14.84 2.24 -4.70
N SER A 98 15.79 3.05 -4.23
CA SER A 98 15.66 3.81 -2.99
C SER A 98 15.57 5.29 -3.32
N VAL A 99 14.68 6.01 -2.64
CA VAL A 99 14.77 7.47 -2.56
C VAL A 99 15.58 7.83 -1.33
N GLU A 100 16.67 8.55 -1.55
CA GLU A 100 17.46 9.12 -0.48
C GLU A 100 16.90 10.47 -0.04
N PHE A 101 16.60 10.58 1.25
CA PHE A 101 16.28 11.82 1.91
C PHE A 101 17.53 12.33 2.60
N VAL A 102 18.10 13.44 2.12
CA VAL A 102 19.29 14.06 2.73
C VAL A 102 18.94 14.78 4.03
N THR A 103 17.69 15.22 4.17
CA THR A 103 17.09 15.68 5.43
C THR A 103 15.58 15.44 5.37
N PHE A 104 15.07 14.57 6.26
CA PHE A 104 13.65 14.60 6.55
C PHE A 104 13.32 15.88 7.29
N ALA A 105 12.16 16.44 6.98
CA ALA A 105 11.76 17.68 7.58
C ALA A 105 11.50 17.53 9.10
N ILE A 106 12.02 18.49 9.87
CA ILE A 106 11.72 18.63 11.28
C ILE A 106 10.32 19.25 11.46
N THR A 107 9.69 18.99 12.60
CA THR A 107 8.43 19.64 12.98
C THR A 107 8.49 21.15 12.71
N GLY A 108 7.58 21.64 11.86
CA GLY A 108 7.45 23.06 11.51
C GLY A 108 8.27 23.52 10.30
N THR A 109 9.17 22.70 9.75
CA THR A 109 9.90 23.03 8.49
C THR A 109 9.45 22.20 7.30
N GLY A 110 8.63 21.18 7.51
CA GLY A 110 8.07 20.31 6.49
C GLY A 110 7.56 19.00 7.10
N TYR A 111 6.88 18.23 6.30
CA TYR A 111 6.14 17.05 6.72
C TYR A 111 6.10 16.01 5.60
N MET A 112 5.85 14.76 5.97
CA MET A 112 5.43 13.74 5.02
C MET A 112 3.93 13.50 5.16
N TYR A 113 3.20 13.69 4.07
CA TYR A 113 1.76 13.45 3.99
C TYR A 113 1.51 12.10 3.35
N VAL A 114 0.76 11.25 4.02
CA VAL A 114 0.40 9.91 3.54
C VAL A 114 -1.10 9.76 3.58
N GLY A 115 -1.74 9.46 2.44
CA GLY A 115 -3.20 9.42 2.35
C GLY A 115 -3.75 8.33 1.45
N ALA A 116 -4.86 7.72 1.87
CA ALA A 116 -5.56 6.67 1.12
C ALA A 116 -7.05 7.00 0.93
N ARG A 117 -7.70 6.36 -0.06
CA ARG A 117 -9.14 6.55 -0.34
C ARG A 117 -10.07 6.04 0.76
N VAL A 118 -9.56 5.13 1.59
CA VAL A 118 -10.21 4.53 2.77
C VAL A 118 -9.29 4.66 3.98
N PRO A 119 -9.81 4.58 5.23
CA PRO A 119 -8.96 4.49 6.41
C PRO A 119 -8.04 3.26 6.33
N PHE A 120 -6.92 3.29 7.05
CA PHE A 120 -5.92 2.23 7.07
C PHE A 120 -5.30 2.13 8.47
N LEU A 121 -4.73 0.96 8.81
CA LEU A 121 -4.18 0.67 10.14
C LEU A 121 -2.71 1.04 10.29
N GLY A 122 -2.03 1.37 9.20
CA GLY A 122 -0.61 1.68 9.26
C GLY A 122 0.05 1.65 7.89
N VAL A 123 1.36 1.82 7.92
CA VAL A 123 2.23 1.75 6.74
C VAL A 123 3.45 0.92 7.11
N GLN A 124 3.75 -0.10 6.32
CA GLN A 124 5.05 -0.74 6.36
C GLN A 124 6.05 0.16 5.65
N VAL A 125 7.16 0.45 6.32
CA VAL A 125 8.29 1.19 5.79
C VAL A 125 9.46 0.23 5.59
N GLY A 126 9.86 0.05 4.33
CA GLY A 126 11.08 -0.66 3.96
C GLY A 126 12.22 0.31 3.71
N LEU A 127 13.29 0.20 4.50
CA LEU A 127 14.50 1.00 4.33
C LEU A 127 15.55 0.30 3.48
N GLY A 128 16.35 1.09 2.79
CA GLY A 128 17.53 0.68 2.04
C GLY A 128 18.78 0.63 2.92
N THR A 129 19.93 0.94 2.29
CA THR A 129 21.24 0.86 2.94
C THR A 129 21.44 1.94 4.01
N ASN A 130 21.03 3.17 3.72
CA ASN A 130 21.19 4.32 4.61
C ASN A 130 20.01 4.40 5.58
N LYS A 131 20.32 4.50 6.88
CA LYS A 131 19.35 4.50 7.97
C LYS A 131 19.70 5.59 8.96
N ASN A 132 18.70 6.03 9.71
CA ASN A 132 18.89 7.07 10.70
C ASN A 132 19.67 6.53 11.91
N ALA A 133 20.62 7.33 12.40
CA ALA A 133 21.37 7.07 13.62
C ALA A 133 21.24 8.23 14.64
N THR A 134 20.44 9.25 14.32
CA THR A 134 20.19 10.41 15.16
C THR A 134 18.90 10.24 15.97
N ALA A 135 18.96 10.51 17.28
CA ALA A 135 17.80 10.45 18.16
C ALA A 135 16.69 11.38 17.64
N SER A 136 15.61 10.79 17.20
CA SER A 136 14.48 11.46 16.58
C SER A 136 13.28 10.54 16.61
N VAL A 137 12.16 11.00 17.16
CA VAL A 137 10.97 10.19 17.36
C VAL A 137 9.90 10.65 16.38
N LEU A 138 9.34 9.70 15.64
CA LEU A 138 8.20 9.88 14.76
C LEU A 138 6.94 10.22 15.58
N THR A 139 6.13 11.12 15.04
CA THR A 139 4.74 11.34 15.48
C THR A 139 3.87 11.40 14.24
N VAL A 140 2.86 10.54 14.20
CA VAL A 140 1.87 10.52 13.13
C VAL A 140 0.61 11.25 13.59
N ASN A 141 0.24 12.29 12.85
CA ASN A 141 -1.01 13.01 13.06
C ASN A 141 -2.04 12.58 12.01
N TYR A 142 -3.31 12.58 12.34
CA TYR A 142 -4.41 12.44 11.38
C TYR A 142 -5.26 13.69 11.34
N TRP A 143 -5.98 13.87 10.24
CA TRP A 143 -6.90 14.98 10.10
C TRP A 143 -8.29 14.65 10.69
N LYS A 144 -8.80 15.58 11.51
CA LYS A 144 -10.20 15.63 11.94
C LYS A 144 -10.72 17.07 11.84
N PRO A 145 -12.05 17.30 11.93
CA PRO A 145 -12.57 18.66 12.07
C PRO A 145 -11.86 19.37 13.24
N GLY A 146 -11.24 20.52 12.95
CA GLY A 146 -10.55 21.35 13.93
C GLY A 146 -9.03 21.22 13.97
N GLY A 147 -8.42 20.31 13.23
CA GLY A 147 -6.95 20.30 13.06
C GLY A 147 -6.32 18.92 12.95
N TRP A 148 -5.01 18.93 12.68
CA TRP A 148 -4.13 17.78 12.83
C TRP A 148 -4.09 17.35 14.30
N THR A 149 -4.17 16.05 14.56
CA THR A 149 -4.18 15.49 15.91
C THR A 149 -3.39 14.21 15.93
N ASP A 150 -2.59 14.01 16.98
CA ASP A 150 -1.79 12.80 17.19
C ASP A 150 -2.68 11.55 17.13
N ILE A 151 -2.26 10.57 16.33
CA ILE A 151 -2.93 9.27 16.17
C ILE A 151 -2.47 8.24 17.22
N SER A 152 -1.40 8.55 17.96
CA SER A 152 -0.70 7.63 18.87
C SER A 152 -0.20 6.40 18.12
N ASP A 153 0.71 6.62 17.19
CA ASP A 153 1.34 5.54 16.43
C ASP A 153 2.26 4.67 17.29
N ASN A 154 2.41 3.42 16.86
CA ASN A 154 3.44 2.51 17.30
C ASN A 154 4.47 2.37 16.17
N ASP A 155 5.61 3.04 16.35
CA ASP A 155 6.69 3.09 15.37
C ASP A 155 7.56 1.83 15.44
N GLY A 156 7.35 0.88 14.51
CA GLY A 156 8.22 -0.30 14.36
C GLY A 156 9.57 -0.01 13.71
N THR A 157 9.78 1.19 13.19
CA THR A 157 11.06 1.61 12.57
C THR A 157 12.07 2.13 13.59
N ILE A 158 11.64 2.34 14.84
CA ILE A 158 12.48 2.85 15.92
C ILE A 158 13.36 1.76 16.52
N THR A 159 14.61 2.10 16.85
CA THR A 159 15.48 1.29 17.71
C THR A 159 16.05 2.20 18.76
N GLY A 160 15.68 2.04 20.03
CA GLY A 160 16.06 2.99 21.07
C GLY A 160 15.27 4.28 20.96
N THR A 161 15.90 5.34 20.44
CA THR A 161 15.30 6.69 20.25
C THR A 161 15.38 7.18 18.80
N GLU A 162 15.89 6.35 17.90
CA GLU A 162 16.17 6.65 16.51
C GLU A 162 15.07 6.05 15.62
N SER A 163 14.04 6.81 15.25
CA SER A 163 13.06 6.41 14.23
C SER A 163 13.74 6.25 12.87
N MET A 164 13.21 5.40 11.99
CA MET A 164 13.83 5.07 10.69
C MET A 164 15.26 4.48 10.81
N SER A 165 15.57 3.81 11.93
CA SER A 165 16.84 3.09 12.12
C SER A 165 16.75 1.64 11.61
N GLN A 166 15.55 1.14 11.34
CA GLN A 166 15.28 -0.17 10.76
C GLN A 166 13.99 -0.16 9.92
N SER A 167 13.83 -1.12 9.02
CA SER A 167 12.54 -1.39 8.38
C SER A 167 11.54 -1.90 9.42
N GLY A 168 10.28 -1.53 9.28
CA GLY A 168 9.24 -1.92 10.22
C GLY A 168 7.88 -1.36 9.87
N ASP A 169 6.89 -1.72 10.67
CA ASP A 169 5.51 -1.25 10.50
C ASP A 169 5.25 -0.06 11.44
N VAL A 170 4.74 1.03 10.90
CA VAL A 170 4.20 2.15 11.68
C VAL A 170 2.68 1.98 11.71
N VAL A 171 2.14 1.61 12.87
CA VAL A 171 0.73 1.18 13.01
C VAL A 171 -0.02 1.97 14.06
N TRP A 172 -1.34 2.02 13.93
CA TRP A 172 -2.23 2.72 14.85
C TRP A 172 -3.63 2.09 14.88
N THR A 173 -4.45 2.55 15.82
CA THR A 173 -5.89 2.25 15.82
C THR A 173 -6.61 3.29 14.97
N ILE A 174 -7.49 2.86 14.05
CA ILE A 174 -8.24 3.77 13.19
C ILE A 174 -9.13 4.70 14.04
N PRO A 175 -8.92 6.03 14.01
CA PRO A 175 -9.76 6.95 14.77
C PRO A 175 -11.16 7.04 14.16
N THR A 176 -12.19 7.05 15.02
CA THR A 176 -13.59 7.22 14.60
C THR A 176 -13.89 8.63 14.08
N THR A 177 -13.06 9.61 14.43
CA THR A 177 -13.16 11.01 14.00
C THR A 177 -12.30 11.34 12.78
N TRP A 178 -11.60 10.36 12.19
CA TRP A 178 -10.77 10.60 11.02
C TRP A 178 -11.65 10.99 9.84
N GLN A 179 -11.41 12.17 9.27
CA GLN A 179 -12.21 12.72 8.20
C GLN A 179 -11.48 12.61 6.85
N LYS A 180 -12.23 12.18 5.84
CA LYS A 180 -11.81 12.26 4.45
C LYS A 180 -11.92 13.71 3.95
N THR A 181 -10.83 14.25 3.43
CA THR A 181 -10.77 15.63 2.89
C THR A 181 -9.57 15.78 1.96
N SER A 182 -9.47 16.89 1.25
CA SER A 182 -8.28 17.23 0.47
C SER A 182 -7.28 18.07 1.27
N LEU A 183 -5.99 17.97 0.97
CA LEU A 183 -4.95 18.80 1.62
C LEU A 183 -5.16 20.29 1.33
N SER A 184 -5.69 20.61 0.13
CA SER A 184 -6.09 21.98 -0.19
C SER A 184 -7.21 22.51 0.71
N ALA A 185 -8.19 21.68 1.10
CA ALA A 185 -9.28 22.09 1.99
C ALA A 185 -8.83 22.18 3.46
N ILE A 186 -7.82 21.40 3.86
CA ILE A 186 -7.15 21.50 5.15
C ILE A 186 -6.44 22.86 5.31
N GLY A 187 -6.04 23.48 4.20
CA GLY A 187 -5.30 24.73 4.19
C GLY A 187 -3.78 24.54 4.20
N ASP A 188 -3.30 23.32 3.97
CA ASP A 188 -1.87 23.08 3.76
C ASP A 188 -1.45 23.59 2.37
N THR A 189 -0.43 24.44 2.35
CA THR A 189 0.05 25.11 1.15
C THR A 189 1.03 24.23 0.38
N LEU A 190 0.54 23.13 -0.16
CA LEU A 190 1.32 22.33 -1.10
C LEU A 190 1.29 22.95 -2.50
N PRO A 191 2.36 22.84 -3.31
CA PRO A 191 2.37 23.29 -4.69
C PRO A 191 1.34 22.52 -5.53
N ALA A 192 0.89 23.12 -6.63
CA ALA A 192 -0.18 22.55 -7.46
C ALA A 192 0.20 21.24 -8.20
N SER A 193 1.49 20.89 -8.24
CA SER A 193 2.00 19.68 -8.87
C SER A 193 1.66 18.39 -8.13
N CYS A 194 1.33 18.46 -6.84
CA CYS A 194 0.81 17.32 -6.11
C CYS A 194 -0.71 17.26 -6.24
N ASN A 195 -1.28 16.05 -6.18
CA ASN A 195 -2.73 15.84 -6.27
C ASN A 195 -3.46 16.20 -4.96
N LYS A 196 -3.22 17.42 -4.45
CA LYS A 196 -3.72 17.95 -3.17
C LYS A 196 -5.23 18.20 -3.12
N TYR A 197 -5.91 18.08 -4.26
CA TYR A 197 -7.35 18.30 -4.38
C TYR A 197 -8.16 17.02 -4.17
N GLU A 198 -7.52 15.84 -4.26
CA GLU A 198 -8.21 14.59 -3.99
C GLU A 198 -8.53 14.40 -2.50
N GLU A 199 -9.75 13.96 -2.25
CA GLU A 199 -10.21 13.63 -0.91
C GLU A 199 -9.65 12.28 -0.48
N ARG A 200 -8.88 12.29 0.62
CA ARG A 200 -8.26 11.10 1.19
C ARG A 200 -8.32 11.17 2.72
N TYR A 201 -8.10 10.02 3.34
CA TYR A 201 -7.82 9.93 4.77
C TYR A 201 -6.34 10.22 4.94
N TRP A 202 -6.00 11.46 5.29
CA TRP A 202 -4.62 11.91 5.39
C TRP A 202 -4.05 11.69 6.78
N THR A 203 -2.79 11.28 6.81
CA THR A 203 -1.88 11.39 7.94
C THR A 203 -0.75 12.35 7.60
N ARG A 204 -0.20 13.00 8.63
CA ARG A 204 0.96 13.90 8.56
C ARG A 204 2.02 13.40 9.54
N TRP A 205 3.16 13.03 9.01
CA TRP A 205 4.27 12.41 9.74
C TRP A 205 5.32 13.48 10.02
N GLU A 206 5.77 13.52 11.27
CA GLU A 206 6.71 14.51 11.76
C GLU A 206 7.76 13.84 12.64
N TRP A 207 8.97 14.39 12.64
CA TRP A 207 10.06 13.91 13.46
C TRP A 207 10.53 14.99 14.43
N SER A 208 10.82 14.58 15.67
CA SER A 208 11.22 15.50 16.74
C SER A 208 12.60 16.15 16.52
N ALA A 209 13.41 15.59 15.63
CA ALA A 209 14.70 16.11 15.21
C ALA A 209 14.96 15.75 13.74
N ALA A 210 15.96 16.39 13.12
CA ALA A 210 16.35 16.06 11.75
C ALA A 210 16.89 14.63 11.71
N LEU A 211 16.49 13.87 10.70
CA LEU A 211 17.09 12.56 10.44
C LEU A 211 18.41 12.74 9.70
N ASP A 212 19.30 11.76 9.82
CA ASP A 212 20.43 11.59 8.92
C ASP A 212 19.95 11.32 7.47
N THR A 213 20.88 11.06 6.56
CA THR A 213 20.51 10.52 5.25
C THR A 213 19.81 9.17 5.41
N VAL A 214 18.55 9.08 5.01
CA VAL A 214 17.76 7.85 5.05
C VAL A 214 17.37 7.44 3.64
N ALA A 215 17.64 6.19 3.29
CA ALA A 215 17.17 5.57 2.05
C ALA A 215 15.87 4.83 2.34
N VAL A 216 14.77 5.24 1.71
CA VAL A 216 13.49 4.52 1.78
C VAL A 216 13.24 3.83 0.45
N ASN A 217 12.93 2.55 0.50
CA ASN A 217 12.65 1.73 -0.67
C ASN A 217 11.15 1.59 -0.89
N THR A 218 10.39 1.37 0.18
CA THR A 218 8.96 1.10 0.06
C THR A 218 8.17 1.70 1.20
N MET A 219 6.96 2.14 0.88
CA MET A 219 5.92 2.49 1.84
C MET A 219 4.62 1.88 1.39
N ARG A 220 4.13 0.89 2.13
CA ARG A 220 2.96 0.09 1.73
C ARG A 220 1.90 0.11 2.81
N THR A 221 0.66 0.33 2.43
CA THR A 221 -0.43 0.39 3.41
C THR A 221 -0.62 -0.95 4.11
N ILE A 222 -1.05 -0.90 5.36
CA ILE A 222 -1.60 -2.02 6.11
C ILE A 222 -3.13 -1.85 6.16
N ASN A 223 -3.86 -2.88 5.75
CA ASN A 223 -5.31 -2.81 5.56
C ASN A 223 -6.04 -2.34 6.82
N ARG A 224 -7.19 -1.68 6.65
CA ARG A 224 -8.09 -1.38 7.77
C ARG A 224 -8.70 -2.61 8.44
N SER A 225 -8.83 -3.70 7.70
CA SER A 225 -9.40 -4.96 8.17
C SER A 225 -8.30 -5.92 8.57
N THR A 226 -8.51 -6.65 9.66
CA THR A 226 -7.72 -7.84 10.02
C THR A 226 -8.47 -9.14 9.71
N THR A 227 -9.69 -9.04 9.17
CA THR A 227 -10.46 -10.19 8.67
C THR A 227 -10.08 -10.44 7.21
N TYR A 228 -9.27 -11.46 6.98
CA TYR A 228 -8.75 -11.82 5.66
C TYR A 228 -9.76 -12.66 4.87
N ALA A 229 -9.74 -12.52 3.54
CA ALA A 229 -10.36 -13.52 2.67
C ALA A 229 -9.50 -14.78 2.68
N GLU A 230 -10.12 -15.95 2.88
CA GLU A 230 -9.41 -17.22 2.98
C GLU A 230 -9.48 -17.98 1.66
N TYR A 231 -8.33 -18.46 1.20
CA TYR A 231 -8.21 -19.29 0.00
C TYR A 231 -7.50 -20.59 0.33
N ILE A 232 -8.04 -21.70 -0.17
CA ILE A 232 -7.42 -23.03 -0.02
C ILE A 232 -6.28 -23.20 -1.04
N GLU A 233 -5.44 -24.20 -0.80
CA GLU A 233 -4.33 -24.52 -1.70
C GLU A 233 -4.81 -24.78 -3.14
N GLY A 234 -4.15 -24.14 -4.11
CA GLY A 234 -4.44 -24.25 -5.53
C GLY A 234 -5.66 -23.46 -6.01
N GLN A 235 -6.46 -22.87 -5.11
CA GLN A 235 -7.58 -22.01 -5.49
C GLN A 235 -7.06 -20.67 -5.99
N ALA A 236 -7.19 -20.45 -7.30
CA ALA A 236 -6.92 -19.15 -7.90
C ALA A 236 -8.12 -18.19 -7.70
N VAL A 237 -7.82 -16.94 -7.39
CA VAL A 237 -8.76 -15.82 -7.53
C VAL A 237 -8.19 -14.82 -8.52
N GLU A 238 -9.06 -14.33 -9.38
CA GLU A 238 -8.70 -13.41 -10.46
C GLU A 238 -9.58 -12.18 -10.37
N LEU A 239 -8.96 -11.00 -10.38
CA LEU A 239 -9.64 -9.74 -10.18
C LEU A 239 -9.15 -8.72 -11.21
N LYS A 240 -10.08 -7.92 -11.73
CA LYS A 240 -9.74 -6.68 -12.41
C LYS A 240 -9.35 -5.65 -11.35
N LEU A 241 -8.24 -4.97 -11.57
CA LEU A 241 -7.83 -3.83 -10.78
C LEU A 241 -8.45 -2.56 -11.39
N SER A 242 -8.89 -1.66 -10.54
CA SER A 242 -9.21 -0.27 -10.90
C SER A 242 -7.92 0.55 -10.88
N ASP A 243 -7.78 1.46 -11.84
CA ASP A 243 -6.55 2.23 -12.08
C ASP A 243 -6.01 2.85 -10.79
N ARG A 244 -4.87 2.33 -10.33
CA ARG A 244 -4.10 2.81 -9.16
C ARG A 244 -4.90 2.88 -7.85
N GLU A 245 -5.88 2.01 -7.64
CA GLU A 245 -6.59 1.95 -6.34
C GLU A 245 -5.94 1.01 -5.34
N ILE A 246 -5.17 0.02 -5.80
CA ILE A 246 -4.55 -1.02 -4.97
C ILE A 246 -3.03 -0.96 -5.13
N SER A 247 -2.30 -0.92 -4.02
CA SER A 247 -0.82 -0.89 -4.02
C SER A 247 -0.19 -2.27 -3.85
N CYS A 248 -0.77 -3.10 -3.00
CA CYS A 248 -0.17 -4.37 -2.64
C CYS A 248 -1.20 -5.40 -2.18
N VAL A 249 -0.79 -6.66 -2.22
CA VAL A 249 -1.47 -7.78 -1.60
C VAL A 249 -0.89 -7.99 -0.21
N GLN A 250 -1.77 -8.00 0.79
CA GLN A 250 -1.46 -8.39 2.15
C GLN A 250 -1.80 -9.86 2.34
N ALA A 251 -0.87 -10.65 2.88
CA ALA A 251 -1.06 -12.07 3.00
C ALA A 251 -0.44 -12.66 4.28
N ILE A 252 -1.13 -13.66 4.84
CA ILE A 252 -0.69 -14.43 6.01
C ILE A 252 -1.16 -15.88 5.92
N THR A 253 -0.60 -16.75 6.75
CA THR A 253 -1.20 -18.04 7.13
C THR A 253 -1.72 -17.96 8.57
N GLY A 254 -2.82 -18.65 8.88
CA GLY A 254 -3.30 -18.76 10.26
C GLY A 254 -2.42 -19.66 11.14
N ALA A 255 -1.73 -20.61 10.50
CA ALA A 255 -0.73 -21.50 11.10
C ALA A 255 0.15 -22.09 9.98
N GLY A 256 1.32 -22.61 10.35
CA GLY A 256 2.24 -23.21 9.38
C GLY A 256 2.76 -22.21 8.34
N THR A 257 3.13 -22.73 7.17
CA THR A 257 3.73 -21.94 6.08
C THR A 257 3.07 -22.27 4.76
N ALA A 258 3.12 -21.32 3.83
CA ALA A 258 2.67 -21.50 2.45
C ALA A 258 3.51 -20.65 1.49
N ASN A 259 3.22 -20.72 0.19
CA ASN A 259 3.65 -19.76 -0.80
C ASN A 259 2.42 -19.09 -1.42
N LEU A 260 2.53 -17.81 -1.76
CA LEU A 260 1.51 -17.09 -2.52
C LEU A 260 2.06 -16.66 -3.85
N ILE A 261 1.47 -17.18 -4.92
CA ILE A 261 1.71 -16.64 -6.26
C ILE A 261 0.79 -15.46 -6.49
N VAL A 262 1.38 -14.35 -6.89
CA VAL A 262 0.70 -13.16 -7.36
C VAL A 262 1.23 -12.86 -8.75
N ASN A 263 0.37 -13.03 -9.75
CA ASN A 263 0.65 -12.62 -11.12
C ASN A 263 -0.18 -11.38 -11.43
N VAL A 264 0.36 -10.50 -12.26
CA VAL A 264 -0.31 -9.29 -12.71
C VAL A 264 -0.24 -9.20 -14.22
N GLY A 265 -1.18 -8.47 -14.82
CA GLY A 265 -1.14 -8.19 -16.26
C GLY A 265 -1.76 -6.86 -16.60
N SER A 266 -1.43 -6.36 -17.79
CA SER A 266 -1.96 -5.12 -18.35
C SER A 266 -2.98 -5.44 -19.45
N LEU A 267 -4.06 -4.67 -19.52
CA LEU A 267 -5.10 -4.81 -20.54
C LEU A 267 -4.75 -4.01 -21.80
N ILE A 268 -5.15 -4.49 -22.98
CA ILE A 268 -5.05 -3.71 -24.22
C ILE A 268 -5.78 -2.37 -24.05
N GLY A 269 -5.09 -1.26 -24.35
CA GLY A 269 -5.65 0.08 -24.27
C GLY A 269 -5.81 0.62 -22.85
N SER A 270 -5.09 0.06 -21.87
CA SER A 270 -4.98 0.70 -20.55
C SER A 270 -4.17 1.99 -20.64
N GLU A 271 -4.39 2.90 -19.69
CA GLU A 271 -3.80 4.25 -19.69
C GLU A 271 -2.27 4.26 -19.49
N PHE A 272 -1.66 3.08 -19.30
CA PHE A 272 -0.24 2.89 -19.01
C PHE A 272 0.53 2.23 -20.17
N GLU A 273 -0.09 2.04 -21.35
CA GLU A 273 0.61 1.71 -22.61
C GLU A 273 1.29 2.93 -23.27
#